data_AF-A0A397ERG4-F1
#
_entry.id   AF-A0A397ERG4-F1
#
_cell.length_a   1.000
_cell.length_b   1.000
_cell.length_c   1.000
_cell.angle_alpha   90.00
_cell.angle_beta   90.00
_cell.angle_gamma   90.00
#
_symmetry.space_group_name_H-M   'P 1'
#
loop_
_entity.id
_entity.type
_entity.pdbx_description
1 polymer ?
#
loop_
_entity_poly.entity_id
_entity_poly.type
_entity_poly.pdbx_seq_one_letter_code
_entity_poly.pdbx_strand_id
1 'polypeptide(L)'
;MYAAHGTGSGGTKTTEEYTRYRLQETLTLMGCRRNDAITVTGLVFAHYHAHVEASAVTALPWTFQTLQQCVYAELAKLEYTKPTHLLDFDLAKEITQRNTSFVVLLGGTSGTGKSTLASLLASRLRLTTVLPTDSVRHISRAFMTKEQHPCAFTSTYQAGDALTPAQVDELATIATGDMNTIMSDKRLHKRKVLKGYTLQSDAVLEKLDLVLTMFEKRKQSLVVEGVHLNTEQMAELVRRHPNCIPFVIYISNETKHRERYRLPCAPST
;
A
#
# COMPACT_ATOMS: atom_id res chain seq x y z
N MET A 1 13.82 15.91 -22.71
CA MET A 1 15.12 15.22 -22.87
C MET A 1 14.83 13.85 -23.40
N TYR A 2 15.56 13.39 -24.42
CA TYR A 2 15.38 12.06 -24.99
C TYR A 2 16.58 11.18 -24.60
N ALA A 3 16.31 9.98 -24.10
CA ALA A 3 17.34 9.00 -23.77
C ALA A 3 17.12 7.72 -24.58
N ALA A 4 18.16 7.28 -25.29
CA ALA A 4 18.12 6.03 -26.06
C ALA A 4 18.34 4.82 -25.14
N HIS A 5 17.49 3.79 -25.31
CA HIS A 5 17.63 2.47 -24.70
C HIS A 5 18.09 1.47 -25.77
N GLY A 6 19.16 0.72 -25.47
CA GLY A 6 19.65 -0.37 -26.32
C GLY A 6 21.17 -0.58 -26.23
N THR A 7 21.58 -1.83 -25.98
CA THR A 7 22.94 -2.33 -26.19
C THR A 7 23.15 -2.66 -27.67
N GLY A 8 24.40 -2.59 -28.15
CA GLY A 8 24.77 -2.88 -29.53
C GLY A 8 24.22 -4.22 -30.08
N SER A 9 24.02 -4.21 -31.40
CA SER A 9 23.59 -5.31 -32.31
C SER A 9 22.29 -6.05 -31.96
N GLY A 10 21.17 -5.61 -32.56
CA GLY A 10 19.98 -6.44 -32.80
C GLY A 10 18.69 -6.04 -32.07
N GLY A 11 18.76 -5.22 -31.01
CA GLY A 11 17.58 -4.71 -30.31
C GLY A 11 16.98 -3.45 -30.96
N THR A 12 15.66 -3.35 -31.01
CA THR A 12 14.95 -2.12 -31.40
C THR A 12 15.41 -0.97 -30.49
N LYS A 13 16.06 0.05 -31.09
CA LYS A 13 16.42 1.27 -30.37
C LYS A 13 15.12 2.00 -29.98
N THR A 14 14.78 1.99 -28.71
CA THR A 14 13.65 2.75 -28.19
C THR A 14 14.17 4.05 -27.58
N THR A 15 13.65 5.18 -28.03
CA THR A 15 13.98 6.48 -27.46
C THR A 15 12.88 6.86 -26.48
N GLU A 16 13.27 7.19 -25.26
CA GLU A 16 12.34 7.52 -24.19
C GLU A 16 12.41 9.00 -23.83
N GLU A 17 11.24 9.62 -23.62
CA GLU A 17 11.14 11.03 -23.27
C GLU A 17 11.05 11.25 -21.75
N TYR A 18 11.94 12.10 -21.26
CA TYR A 18 11.99 12.59 -19.89
C TYR A 18 11.65 14.08 -19.85
N THR A 19 10.58 14.41 -19.15
CA THR A 19 10.25 15.79 -18.74
C THR A 19 10.89 16.10 -17.40
N ARG A 20 11.07 17.40 -17.08
CA ARG A 20 11.58 17.80 -15.76
C ARG A 20 10.69 17.27 -14.63
N TYR A 21 9.38 17.36 -14.81
CA TYR A 21 8.40 16.88 -13.83
C TYR A 21 8.54 15.37 -13.55
N ARG A 22 8.63 14.55 -14.61
CA ARG A 22 8.79 13.09 -14.47
C ARG A 22 10.08 12.72 -13.74
N LEU A 23 11.20 13.34 -14.11
CA LEU A 23 12.48 13.06 -13.45
C LEU A 23 12.45 13.47 -11.96
N GLN A 24 11.84 14.60 -11.63
CA GLN A 24 11.64 15.03 -10.25
C GLN A 24 10.78 14.05 -9.45
N GLU A 25 9.70 13.51 -10.05
CA GLU A 25 8.87 12.48 -9.42
C GLU A 25 9.66 11.20 -9.16
N THR A 26 10.44 10.72 -10.14
CA THR A 26 11.30 9.55 -9.98
C THR A 26 12.28 9.73 -8.83
N LEU A 27 13.00 10.86 -8.77
CA LEU A 27 13.93 11.16 -7.69
C LEU A 27 13.24 11.27 -6.32
N THR A 28 12.05 11.90 -6.27
CA THR A 28 11.27 11.99 -5.04
C THR A 28 10.84 10.61 -4.55
N LEU A 29 10.42 9.73 -5.47
CA LEU A 29 10.01 8.35 -5.15
C LEU A 29 11.18 7.49 -4.65
N MET A 30 12.41 7.73 -5.14
CA MET A 30 13.64 7.13 -4.60
C MET A 30 13.99 7.62 -3.17
N GLY A 31 13.25 8.61 -2.66
CA GLY A 31 13.44 9.20 -1.34
C GLY A 31 14.29 10.47 -1.32
N CYS A 32 14.57 11.09 -2.46
CA CYS A 32 15.24 12.39 -2.50
C CYS A 32 14.30 13.48 -1.95
N ARG A 33 14.86 14.45 -1.24
CA ARG A 33 14.10 15.65 -0.83
C ARG A 33 13.62 16.40 -2.07
N ARG A 34 12.46 17.06 -1.97
CA ARG A 34 11.85 17.77 -3.09
C ARG A 34 12.76 18.82 -3.71
N ASN A 35 13.44 19.62 -2.89
CA ASN A 35 14.34 20.67 -3.37
C ASN A 35 15.56 20.06 -4.08
N ASP A 36 16.14 18.99 -3.53
CA ASP A 36 17.26 18.29 -4.13
C ASP A 36 16.87 17.68 -5.48
N ALA A 37 15.68 17.06 -5.57
CA ALA A 37 15.15 16.53 -6.82
C ALA A 37 14.99 17.62 -7.90
N ILE A 38 14.55 18.82 -7.52
CA ILE A 38 14.45 19.98 -8.43
C ILE A 38 15.85 20.41 -8.91
N THR A 39 16.80 20.56 -7.98
CA THR A 39 18.18 20.97 -8.26
C THR A 39 18.88 19.97 -9.19
N VAL A 40 18.88 18.68 -8.82
CA VAL A 40 19.49 17.60 -9.61
C VAL A 40 18.88 17.52 -11.00
N THR A 41 17.55 17.62 -11.11
CA THR A 41 16.89 17.64 -12.42
C THR A 41 17.34 18.85 -13.26
N GLY A 42 17.49 20.02 -12.66
CA GLY A 42 17.98 21.21 -13.34
C GLY A 42 19.38 21.00 -13.93
N LEU A 43 20.29 20.43 -13.13
CA LEU A 43 21.66 20.13 -13.53
C LEU A 43 21.72 19.06 -14.63
N VAL A 44 20.97 17.97 -14.49
CA VAL A 44 20.89 16.90 -15.51
C VAL A 44 20.41 17.44 -16.85
N PHE A 45 19.41 18.32 -16.86
CA PHE A 45 18.96 18.96 -18.10
C PHE A 45 20.01 19.90 -18.70
N ALA A 46 20.76 20.63 -17.87
CA ALA A 46 21.87 21.46 -18.35
C ALA A 46 22.97 20.60 -19.01
N HIS A 47 23.34 19.48 -18.39
CA HIS A 47 24.26 18.49 -18.97
C HIS A 47 23.75 17.91 -20.30
N TYR A 48 22.46 17.59 -20.37
CA TYR A 48 21.83 17.15 -21.63
C TYR A 48 21.92 18.20 -22.73
N HIS A 49 21.62 19.47 -22.43
CA HIS A 49 21.71 20.55 -23.43
C HIS A 49 23.14 20.75 -23.93
N ALA A 50 24.13 20.76 -23.02
CA ALA A 50 25.54 20.82 -23.38
C ALA A 50 25.98 19.61 -24.24
N HIS A 51 25.48 18.41 -23.92
CA HIS A 51 25.73 17.20 -24.72
C HIS A 51 25.13 17.32 -26.12
N VAL A 52 23.91 17.84 -26.26
CA VAL A 52 23.26 18.03 -27.57
C VAL A 52 24.03 19.04 -28.42
N GLU A 53 24.49 20.14 -27.83
CA GLU A 53 25.33 21.13 -28.51
C GLU A 53 26.66 20.53 -28.98
N ALA A 54 27.35 19.76 -28.12
CA ALA A 54 28.60 19.09 -28.46
C ALA A 54 28.41 17.95 -29.48
N SER A 55 27.29 17.22 -29.40
CA SER A 55 26.97 16.08 -30.26
C SER A 55 26.46 16.48 -31.64
N ALA A 56 26.19 17.76 -31.87
CA ALA A 56 26.01 18.29 -33.22
C ALA A 56 27.22 18.02 -34.13
N VAL A 57 28.39 17.73 -33.54
CA VAL A 57 29.64 17.40 -34.23
C VAL A 57 29.92 15.89 -34.30
N THR A 58 29.52 15.10 -33.28
CA THR A 58 29.92 13.68 -33.12
C THR A 58 28.80 12.66 -33.28
N ALA A 59 27.53 13.09 -33.40
CA ALA A 59 26.34 12.25 -33.58
C ALA A 59 26.13 11.15 -32.51
N LEU A 60 26.71 11.29 -31.32
CA LEU A 60 26.55 10.32 -30.23
C LEU A 60 25.21 10.53 -29.49
N PRO A 61 24.37 9.50 -29.35
CA PRO A 61 23.08 9.63 -28.66
C PRO A 61 23.27 9.77 -27.16
N TRP A 62 22.43 10.58 -26.52
CA TRP A 62 22.28 10.56 -25.07
C TRP A 62 21.60 9.25 -24.66
N THR A 63 22.32 8.38 -23.95
CA THR A 63 21.81 7.05 -23.58
C THR A 63 21.18 7.07 -22.19
N PHE A 64 20.35 6.07 -21.91
CA PHE A 64 19.82 5.86 -20.55
C PHE A 64 20.93 5.67 -19.51
N GLN A 65 22.01 4.97 -19.86
CA GLN A 65 23.16 4.81 -18.97
C GLN A 65 23.83 6.14 -18.66
N THR A 66 23.97 7.03 -19.66
CA THR A 66 24.50 8.39 -19.46
C THR A 66 23.60 9.21 -18.54
N LEU A 67 22.27 9.10 -18.71
CA LEU A 67 21.30 9.72 -17.81
C LEU A 67 21.48 9.25 -16.36
N GLN A 68 21.52 7.93 -16.14
CA GLN A 68 21.68 7.34 -14.80
C GLN A 68 22.99 7.78 -14.14
N GLN A 69 24.10 7.75 -14.88
CA GLN A 69 25.40 8.20 -14.39
C GLN A 69 25.39 9.68 -13.99
N CYS A 70 24.78 10.53 -14.82
CA CYS A 70 24.65 11.96 -14.52
C CYS A 70 23.81 12.20 -13.26
N VAL A 71 22.66 11.53 -13.16
CA VAL A 71 21.79 11.62 -11.97
C VAL A 71 22.56 11.19 -10.73
N TYR A 72 23.26 10.05 -10.78
CA TYR A 72 24.03 9.53 -9.66
C TYR A 72 25.17 10.47 -9.25
N ALA A 73 25.91 11.02 -10.22
CA ALA A 73 26.99 11.96 -9.94
C ALA A 73 26.49 13.22 -9.21
N GLU A 74 25.32 13.74 -9.59
CA GLU A 74 24.73 14.90 -8.91
C GLU A 74 24.14 14.53 -7.53
N LEU A 75 23.54 13.34 -7.40
CA LEU A 75 23.03 12.84 -6.11
C LEU A 75 24.16 12.57 -5.10
N ALA A 76 25.30 12.03 -5.54
CA ALA A 76 26.45 11.76 -4.69
C ALA A 76 27.02 13.04 -4.05
N LYS A 77 26.99 14.17 -4.77
CA LYS A 77 27.39 15.50 -4.23
C LYS A 77 26.48 15.98 -3.09
N LEU A 78 25.27 15.44 -3.00
CA LEU A 78 24.28 15.73 -1.96
C LEU A 78 24.19 14.60 -0.92
N GLU A 79 25.23 13.77 -0.81
CA GLU A 79 25.37 12.66 0.15
C GLU A 79 24.36 11.51 -0.01
N TYR A 80 23.62 11.45 -1.13
CA TYR A 80 22.81 10.29 -1.47
C TYR A 80 23.71 9.16 -1.98
N THR A 81 24.08 8.22 -1.10
CA THR A 81 25.07 7.16 -1.38
C THR A 81 24.56 5.73 -1.11
N LYS A 82 23.26 5.42 -1.28
CA LYS A 82 22.79 4.04 -1.07
C LYS A 82 23.32 3.09 -2.16
N PRO A 83 23.67 1.85 -1.80
CA PRO A 83 24.18 0.84 -2.75
C PRO A 83 23.21 0.49 -3.89
N THR A 84 21.90 0.62 -3.65
CA THR A 84 20.83 0.20 -4.57
C THR A 84 20.31 1.30 -5.50
N HIS A 85 20.96 2.47 -5.54
CA HIS A 85 20.43 3.65 -6.24
C HIS A 85 20.09 3.46 -7.72
N LEU A 86 20.85 2.63 -8.45
CA LEU A 86 20.54 2.35 -9.85
C LEU A 86 19.25 1.53 -9.99
N LEU A 87 19.10 0.49 -9.16
CA LEU A 87 17.88 -0.32 -9.10
C LEU A 87 16.68 0.52 -8.66
N ASP A 88 16.88 1.39 -7.67
CA ASP A 88 15.85 2.30 -7.17
C ASP A 88 15.40 3.28 -8.26
N PHE A 89 16.33 3.79 -9.09
CA PHE A 89 16.01 4.67 -10.22
C PHE A 89 15.18 3.93 -11.28
N ASP A 90 15.59 2.72 -11.65
CA ASP A 90 14.88 1.91 -12.64
C ASP A 90 13.47 1.57 -12.17
N LEU A 91 13.33 1.10 -10.92
CA LEU A 91 12.04 0.80 -10.34
C LEU A 91 11.15 2.05 -10.23
N ALA A 92 11.70 3.15 -9.72
CA ALA A 92 10.95 4.40 -9.59
C ALA A 92 10.51 4.95 -10.94
N LYS A 93 11.36 4.83 -11.97
CA LYS A 93 11.05 5.18 -13.35
C LYS A 93 9.88 4.35 -13.89
N GLU A 94 9.92 3.02 -13.74
CA GLU A 94 8.83 2.14 -14.19
C GLU A 94 7.50 2.47 -13.49
N ILE A 95 7.53 2.90 -12.22
CA ILE A 95 6.34 3.31 -11.47
C ILE A 95 5.82 4.68 -11.96
N THR A 96 6.68 5.70 -12.06
CA THR A 96 6.25 7.07 -12.42
C THR A 96 5.75 7.17 -13.87
N GLN A 97 6.23 6.28 -14.73
CA GLN A 97 5.76 6.15 -16.11
C GLN A 97 4.52 5.29 -16.27
N ARG A 98 3.99 4.72 -15.19
CA ARG A 98 2.85 3.78 -15.19
C ARG A 98 3.13 2.54 -16.05
N ASN A 99 4.34 2.02 -16.00
CA ASN A 99 4.67 0.71 -16.56
C ASN A 99 4.45 -0.39 -15.52
N THR A 100 4.64 -0.07 -14.24
CA THR A 100 4.35 -0.92 -13.08
C THR A 100 3.62 -0.12 -11.99
N SER A 101 3.06 -0.81 -11.00
CA SER A 101 2.46 -0.20 -9.82
C SER A 101 2.64 -1.08 -8.60
N PHE A 102 2.39 -0.52 -7.42
CA PHE A 102 2.46 -1.23 -6.15
C PHE A 102 1.25 -0.91 -5.29
N VAL A 103 0.92 -1.82 -4.39
CA VAL A 103 -0.13 -1.62 -3.39
C VAL A 103 0.48 -1.75 -2.01
N VAL A 104 0.22 -0.79 -1.13
CA VAL A 104 0.62 -0.90 0.28
C VAL A 104 -0.59 -1.33 1.10
N LEU A 105 -0.46 -2.44 1.84
CA LEU A 105 -1.50 -2.94 2.73
C LEU A 105 -1.14 -2.59 4.18
N LEU A 106 -1.97 -1.82 4.86
CA LEU A 106 -1.78 -1.41 6.26
C LEU A 106 -2.83 -2.07 7.16
N GLY A 107 -2.46 -3.20 7.75
CA GLY A 107 -3.29 -3.95 8.69
C GLY A 107 -3.03 -3.60 10.15
N GLY A 108 -3.97 -3.95 11.02
CA GLY A 108 -3.85 -3.80 12.47
C GLY A 108 -5.15 -3.41 13.15
N THR A 109 -5.18 -3.48 14.48
CA THR A 109 -6.38 -3.19 15.27
C THR A 109 -6.76 -1.71 15.21
N SER A 110 -7.99 -1.35 15.62
CA SER A 110 -8.38 0.06 15.69
C SER A 110 -7.45 0.86 16.63
N GLY A 111 -7.40 2.17 16.48
CA GLY A 111 -6.59 3.05 17.34
C GLY A 111 -5.06 2.93 17.17
N THR A 112 -4.53 2.04 16.33
CA THR A 112 -3.07 1.89 16.17
C THR A 112 -2.40 2.99 15.34
N GLY A 113 -3.18 3.86 14.68
CA GLY A 113 -2.69 4.97 13.86
C GLY A 113 -2.54 4.65 12.37
N LYS A 114 -3.18 3.56 11.89
CA LYS A 114 -3.13 3.12 10.48
C LYS A 114 -3.55 4.22 9.50
N SER A 115 -4.70 4.87 9.73
CA SER A 115 -5.20 5.91 8.83
C SER A 115 -4.26 7.13 8.78
N THR A 116 -3.68 7.52 9.92
CA THR A 116 -2.66 8.59 9.96
C THR A 116 -1.42 8.20 9.15
N LEU A 117 -0.91 6.97 9.34
CA LEU A 117 0.23 6.49 8.56
C LEU A 117 -0.11 6.40 7.06
N ALA A 118 -1.31 5.92 6.72
CA ALA A 118 -1.79 5.81 5.35
C ALA A 118 -1.79 7.18 4.65
N SER A 119 -2.34 8.22 5.29
CA SER A 119 -2.37 9.57 4.73
C SER A 119 -0.97 10.17 4.58
N LEU A 120 -0.09 10.00 5.56
CA LEU A 120 1.29 10.48 5.49
C LEU A 120 2.08 9.75 4.40
N LEU A 121 1.91 8.44 4.28
CA LEU A 121 2.55 7.61 3.27
C LEU A 121 2.07 8.00 1.87
N ALA A 122 0.76 8.09 1.67
CA ALA A 122 0.17 8.49 0.39
C ALA A 122 0.64 9.89 -0.02
N SER A 123 0.68 10.84 0.91
CA SER A 123 1.21 12.20 0.66
C SER A 123 2.67 12.16 0.23
N ARG A 124 3.53 11.39 0.91
CA ARG A 124 4.96 11.29 0.59
C ARG A 124 5.23 10.59 -0.75
N LEU A 125 4.48 9.54 -1.04
CA LEU A 125 4.58 8.79 -2.30
C LEU A 125 3.78 9.44 -3.45
N ARG A 126 3.14 10.60 -3.19
CA ARG A 126 2.24 11.30 -4.13
C ARG A 126 1.13 10.42 -4.69
N LEU A 127 0.65 9.48 -3.89
CA LEU A 127 -0.51 8.67 -4.21
C LEU A 127 -1.78 9.47 -3.89
N THR A 128 -2.68 9.55 -4.86
CA THR A 128 -3.95 10.25 -4.69
C THR A 128 -5.01 9.37 -4.04
N THR A 129 -4.77 8.06 -3.95
CA THR A 129 -5.79 7.09 -3.52
C THR A 129 -5.36 6.35 -2.27
N VAL A 130 -6.14 6.55 -1.20
CA VAL A 130 -6.14 5.73 0.00
C VAL A 130 -7.51 5.08 0.13
N LEU A 131 -7.56 3.76 0.28
CA LEU A 131 -8.78 2.98 0.37
C LEU A 131 -8.90 2.31 1.74
N PRO A 132 -9.79 2.79 2.61
CA PRO A 132 -10.17 2.08 3.81
C PRO A 132 -10.94 0.80 3.45
N THR A 133 -10.60 -0.33 4.09
CA THR A 133 -11.38 -1.59 3.95
C THR A 133 -12.84 -1.43 4.38
N ASP A 134 -13.12 -0.46 5.26
CA ASP A 134 -14.48 -0.13 5.65
C ASP A 134 -15.31 0.45 4.50
N SER A 135 -14.69 1.23 3.62
CA SER A 135 -15.35 1.72 2.40
C SER A 135 -15.69 0.57 1.45
N VAL A 136 -14.80 -0.42 1.32
CA VAL A 136 -15.06 -1.64 0.54
C VAL A 136 -16.24 -2.40 1.14
N ARG A 137 -16.28 -2.55 2.47
CA ARG A 137 -17.40 -3.17 3.19
C ARG A 137 -18.71 -2.43 2.92
N HIS A 138 -18.72 -1.09 3.00
CA HIS A 138 -19.92 -0.29 2.74
C HIS A 138 -20.42 -0.43 1.30
N ILE A 139 -19.53 -0.38 0.31
CA ILE A 139 -19.91 -0.56 -1.09
C ILE A 139 -20.42 -1.99 -1.32
N SER A 140 -19.75 -2.98 -0.73
CA SER A 140 -20.13 -4.38 -0.89
C SER A 140 -21.52 -4.68 -0.35
N ARG A 141 -21.99 -3.98 0.70
CA ARG A 141 -23.36 -4.10 1.24
C ARG A 141 -24.44 -3.78 0.21
N ALA A 142 -24.14 -2.97 -0.81
CA ALA A 142 -25.10 -2.66 -1.88
C ALA A 142 -25.38 -3.86 -2.80
N PHE A 143 -24.51 -4.87 -2.77
CA PHE A 143 -24.56 -6.03 -3.67
C PHE A 143 -24.71 -7.37 -2.93
N MET A 144 -25.07 -7.33 -1.64
CA MET A 144 -25.34 -8.52 -0.83
C MET A 144 -26.60 -8.30 0.02
N THR A 145 -27.24 -9.39 0.45
CA THR A 145 -28.38 -9.32 1.37
C THR A 145 -27.93 -9.59 2.81
N LYS A 146 -28.66 -9.02 3.77
CA LYS A 146 -28.38 -9.19 5.21
C LYS A 146 -28.57 -10.65 5.64
N GLU A 147 -29.46 -11.36 4.96
CA GLU A 147 -29.79 -12.76 5.21
C GLU A 147 -28.63 -13.68 4.81
N GLN A 148 -27.93 -13.36 3.70
CA GLN A 148 -26.78 -14.13 3.24
C GLN A 148 -25.49 -13.79 3.99
N HIS A 149 -25.29 -12.51 4.35
CA HIS A 149 -24.04 -12.04 4.95
C HIS A 149 -24.27 -11.16 6.20
N PRO A 150 -24.88 -11.70 7.28
CA PRO A 150 -25.33 -10.90 8.42
C PRO A 150 -24.18 -10.17 9.13
N CYS A 151 -23.00 -10.79 9.23
CA CYS A 151 -21.80 -10.20 9.82
C CYS A 151 -21.30 -8.98 9.03
N ALA A 152 -21.56 -8.87 7.73
CA ALA A 152 -21.17 -7.71 6.93
C ALA A 152 -21.97 -6.45 7.30
N PHE A 153 -23.19 -6.59 7.83
CA PHE A 153 -24.11 -5.49 8.15
C PHE A 153 -23.97 -4.93 9.57
N THR A 154 -23.21 -5.57 10.46
CA THR A 154 -22.94 -5.07 11.82
C THR A 154 -21.57 -4.39 11.92
N SER A 155 -21.29 -3.77 13.08
CA SER A 155 -19.94 -3.27 13.38
C SER A 155 -18.96 -4.44 13.58
N THR A 156 -17.68 -4.22 13.30
CA THR A 156 -16.65 -5.26 13.45
C THR A 156 -16.59 -5.87 14.86
N TYR A 157 -16.90 -5.06 15.89
CA TYR A 157 -16.95 -5.51 17.28
C TYR A 157 -18.22 -6.33 17.63
N GLN A 158 -19.30 -6.15 16.86
CA GLN A 158 -20.59 -6.84 17.05
C GLN A 158 -20.84 -7.92 16.00
N ALA A 159 -19.86 -8.23 15.15
CA ALA A 159 -20.00 -9.24 14.12
C ALA A 159 -20.34 -10.62 14.71
N GLY A 160 -19.85 -10.92 15.92
CA GLY A 160 -20.17 -12.16 16.63
C GLY A 160 -21.63 -12.29 17.09
N ASP A 161 -22.38 -11.19 17.17
CA ASP A 161 -23.80 -11.20 17.53
C ASP A 161 -24.70 -11.51 16.32
N ALA A 162 -24.13 -11.44 15.12
CA ALA A 162 -24.81 -11.70 13.85
C ALA A 162 -24.65 -13.16 13.36
N LEU A 163 -24.09 -14.04 14.19
CA LEU A 163 -23.94 -15.47 13.89
C LEU A 163 -25.30 -16.20 13.96
N THR A 164 -25.47 -17.23 13.14
CA THR A 164 -26.69 -18.05 13.16
C THR A 164 -26.74 -18.95 14.39
N PRO A 165 -27.94 -19.40 14.85
CA PRO A 165 -28.05 -20.31 15.99
C PRO A 165 -27.20 -21.57 15.83
N ALA A 166 -27.21 -22.18 14.64
CA ALA A 166 -26.40 -23.36 14.33
C ALA A 166 -24.88 -23.11 14.50
N GLN A 167 -24.38 -21.94 14.08
CA GLN A 167 -22.98 -21.57 14.28
C GLN A 167 -22.65 -21.37 15.76
N VAL A 168 -23.58 -20.82 16.54
CA VAL A 168 -23.39 -20.63 17.99
C VAL A 168 -23.37 -21.98 18.71
N ASP A 169 -24.22 -22.93 18.34
CA ASP A 169 -24.27 -24.27 18.93
C ASP A 169 -23.00 -25.09 18.63
N GLU A 170 -22.47 -24.99 17.40
CA GLU A 170 -21.17 -25.56 17.02
C GLU A 170 -20.02 -24.97 17.85
N LEU A 171 -20.02 -23.64 18.04
CA LEU A 171 -19.04 -22.99 18.91
C LEU A 171 -19.24 -23.41 20.38
N ALA A 172 -20.47 -23.59 20.86
CA ALA A 172 -20.75 -24.00 22.23
C ALA A 172 -20.25 -25.42 22.52
N THR A 173 -20.51 -26.38 21.63
CA THR A 173 -20.04 -27.78 21.76
C THR A 173 -18.51 -27.90 21.82
N ILE A 174 -17.79 -27.15 21.00
CA ILE A 174 -16.32 -27.11 21.06
C ILE A 174 -15.84 -26.40 22.34
N ALA A 175 -16.64 -25.49 22.93
CA ALA A 175 -16.27 -24.78 24.16
C ALA A 175 -16.51 -25.61 25.43
N THR A 176 -17.42 -26.59 25.40
CA THR A 176 -17.78 -27.46 26.53
C THR A 176 -16.95 -28.74 26.65
N GLY A 177 -16.10 -29.06 25.66
CA GLY A 177 -15.16 -30.18 25.72
C GLY A 177 -14.07 -30.09 26.80
N ASP A 178 -13.92 -28.93 27.46
CA ASP A 178 -13.01 -28.69 28.59
C ASP A 178 -13.82 -28.42 29.87
N MET A 179 -13.62 -29.25 30.90
CA MET A 179 -14.35 -29.41 32.18
C MET A 179 -14.48 -28.18 33.12
N ASN A 180 -14.78 -26.96 32.64
CA ASN A 180 -15.05 -25.83 33.55
C ASN A 180 -16.05 -24.80 32.98
N THR A 181 -17.27 -24.78 33.53
CA THR A 181 -18.45 -24.07 33.02
C THR A 181 -18.36 -22.54 33.11
N ILE A 182 -17.63 -21.96 34.07
CA ILE A 182 -17.42 -20.50 34.13
C ILE A 182 -16.39 -20.04 33.08
N MET A 183 -15.43 -20.91 32.72
CA MET A 183 -14.53 -20.65 31.60
C MET A 183 -15.25 -20.79 30.26
N SER A 184 -16.32 -21.60 30.15
CA SER A 184 -16.97 -21.87 28.87
C SER A 184 -17.68 -20.66 28.28
N ASP A 185 -18.34 -19.81 29.06
CA ASP A 185 -19.09 -18.66 28.53
C ASP A 185 -18.17 -17.55 27.98
N LYS A 186 -17.10 -17.23 28.72
CA LYS A 186 -16.10 -16.25 28.25
C LYS A 186 -15.34 -16.76 27.03
N ARG A 187 -15.08 -18.08 26.97
CA ARG A 187 -14.49 -18.75 25.79
C ARG A 187 -15.46 -18.72 24.61
N LEU A 188 -16.73 -19.02 24.81
CA LEU A 188 -17.77 -18.97 23.79
C LEU A 188 -17.92 -17.56 23.23
N HIS A 189 -18.01 -16.54 24.08
CA HIS A 189 -18.06 -15.14 23.67
C HIS A 189 -16.85 -14.76 22.80
N LYS A 190 -15.63 -15.10 23.26
CA LYS A 190 -14.40 -14.86 22.49
C LYS A 190 -14.46 -15.53 21.11
N ARG A 191 -14.94 -16.77 21.04
CA ARG A 191 -15.04 -17.52 19.78
C ARG A 191 -16.12 -16.97 18.84
N LYS A 192 -17.26 -16.52 19.37
CA LYS A 192 -18.29 -15.81 18.60
C LYS A 192 -17.72 -14.53 17.98
N VAL A 193 -17.02 -13.72 18.78
CA VAL A 193 -16.38 -12.47 18.31
C VAL A 193 -15.40 -12.77 17.19
N LEU A 194 -14.50 -13.75 17.37
CA LEU A 194 -13.52 -14.14 16.35
C LEU A 194 -14.20 -14.66 15.08
N LYS A 195 -15.19 -15.55 15.21
CA LYS A 195 -15.88 -16.13 14.05
C LYS A 195 -16.64 -15.06 13.25
N GLY A 196 -17.37 -14.18 13.91
CA GLY A 196 -18.06 -13.08 13.25
C GLY A 196 -17.10 -12.11 12.56
N TYR A 197 -15.99 -11.79 13.22
CA TYR A 197 -14.91 -10.97 12.63
C TYR A 197 -14.31 -11.62 11.38
N THR A 198 -14.00 -12.92 11.44
CA THR A 198 -13.46 -13.67 10.30
C THR A 198 -14.45 -13.65 9.14
N LEU A 199 -15.72 -14.01 9.35
CA LEU A 199 -16.75 -13.98 8.30
C LEU A 199 -16.92 -12.60 7.67
N GLN A 200 -16.92 -11.54 8.48
CA GLN A 200 -16.99 -10.17 7.98
C GLN A 200 -15.75 -9.82 7.13
N SER A 201 -14.56 -10.16 7.63
CA SER A 201 -13.30 -9.81 6.97
C SER A 201 -13.11 -10.59 5.67
N ASP A 202 -13.55 -11.85 5.61
CA ASP A 202 -13.49 -12.69 4.40
C ASP A 202 -14.39 -12.13 3.29
N ALA A 203 -15.61 -11.73 3.63
CA ALA A 203 -16.51 -11.07 2.68
C ALA A 203 -15.93 -9.75 2.13
N VAL A 204 -15.19 -9.01 2.96
CA VAL A 204 -14.49 -7.79 2.52
C VAL A 204 -13.30 -8.13 1.63
N LEU A 205 -12.56 -9.18 1.95
CA LEU A 205 -11.38 -9.63 1.21
C LEU A 205 -11.72 -10.00 -0.24
N GLU A 206 -12.83 -10.71 -0.45
CA GLU A 206 -13.30 -11.06 -1.79
C GLU A 206 -13.49 -9.83 -2.69
N LYS A 207 -14.06 -8.75 -2.15
CA LYS A 207 -14.26 -7.52 -2.93
C LYS A 207 -12.98 -6.71 -3.04
N LEU A 208 -12.15 -6.71 -2.01
CA LEU A 208 -10.87 -6.03 -2.03
C LEU A 208 -9.98 -6.59 -3.15
N ASP A 209 -9.93 -7.92 -3.32
CA ASP A 209 -9.20 -8.57 -4.41
C ASP A 209 -9.58 -8.06 -5.81
N LEU A 210 -10.89 -7.90 -6.05
CA LEU A 210 -11.37 -7.32 -7.32
C LEU A 210 -10.87 -5.88 -7.50
N VAL A 211 -10.86 -5.09 -6.43
CA VAL A 211 -10.32 -3.73 -6.46
C VAL A 211 -8.82 -3.74 -6.75
N LEU A 212 -8.04 -4.60 -6.09
CA LEU A 212 -6.60 -4.73 -6.34
C LEU A 212 -6.31 -5.13 -7.78
N THR A 213 -7.04 -6.13 -8.30
CA THR A 213 -6.97 -6.55 -9.71
C THR A 213 -7.24 -5.39 -10.66
N MET A 214 -8.23 -4.54 -10.37
CA MET A 214 -8.53 -3.37 -11.20
C MET A 214 -7.39 -2.33 -11.19
N PHE A 215 -6.80 -2.06 -10.02
CA PHE A 215 -5.68 -1.12 -9.89
C PHE A 215 -4.41 -1.62 -10.56
N GLU A 216 -4.13 -2.93 -10.46
CA GLU A 216 -3.02 -3.59 -11.14
C GLU A 216 -3.15 -3.47 -12.66
N LYS A 217 -4.33 -3.80 -13.22
CA LYS A 217 -4.60 -3.65 -14.67
C LYS A 217 -4.45 -2.22 -15.17
N ARG A 218 -4.78 -1.22 -14.33
CA ARG A 218 -4.64 0.20 -14.64
C ARG A 218 -3.24 0.75 -14.37
N LYS A 219 -2.33 -0.08 -13.82
CA LYS A 219 -0.99 0.33 -13.38
C LYS A 219 -1.04 1.56 -12.46
N GLN A 220 -1.97 1.53 -11.52
CA GLN A 220 -2.17 2.56 -10.51
C GLN A 220 -1.75 2.03 -9.14
N SER A 221 -0.96 2.82 -8.42
CA SER A 221 -0.57 2.49 -7.04
C SER A 221 -1.64 2.90 -6.05
N LEU A 222 -1.77 2.13 -4.96
CA LEU A 222 -2.85 2.28 -3.97
C LEU A 222 -2.33 2.04 -2.56
N VAL A 223 -2.84 2.78 -1.58
CA VAL A 223 -2.70 2.43 -0.16
C VAL A 223 -4.03 1.88 0.32
N VAL A 224 -4.06 0.66 0.84
CA VAL A 224 -5.22 0.06 1.49
C VAL A 224 -4.96 0.00 2.98
N GLU A 225 -5.92 0.44 3.78
CA GLU A 225 -5.80 0.39 5.24
C GLU A 225 -7.06 -0.17 5.89
N GLY A 226 -6.91 -0.87 7.00
CA GLY A 226 -8.04 -1.07 7.91
C GLY A 226 -7.94 -2.32 8.75
N VAL A 227 -9.03 -2.56 9.49
CA VAL A 227 -9.08 -3.62 10.50
C VAL A 227 -9.28 -5.00 9.88
N HIS A 228 -9.92 -5.10 8.71
CA HIS A 228 -10.17 -6.36 7.98
C HIS A 228 -8.93 -6.91 7.25
N LEU A 229 -7.74 -6.41 7.56
CA LEU A 229 -6.47 -6.90 7.02
C LEU A 229 -5.71 -7.62 8.14
N ASN A 230 -6.11 -8.85 8.43
CA ASN A 230 -5.35 -9.71 9.33
C ASN A 230 -4.11 -10.30 8.62
N THR A 231 -3.21 -10.94 9.37
CA THR A 231 -1.96 -11.48 8.83
C THR A 231 -2.15 -12.57 7.77
N GLU A 232 -3.16 -13.43 7.93
CA GLU A 232 -3.47 -14.51 7.00
C GLU A 232 -4.02 -13.94 5.69
N GLN A 233 -4.95 -13.00 5.78
CA GLN A 233 -5.55 -12.31 4.64
C GLN A 233 -4.53 -11.48 3.87
N MET A 234 -3.62 -10.78 4.58
CA MET A 234 -2.52 -10.06 3.93
C MET A 234 -1.58 -11.03 3.20
N ALA A 235 -1.24 -12.18 3.79
CA ALA A 235 -0.43 -13.19 3.12
C ALA A 235 -1.13 -13.76 1.89
N GLU A 236 -2.45 -13.93 1.94
CA GLU A 236 -3.26 -14.36 0.81
C GLU A 236 -3.31 -13.33 -0.33
N LEU A 237 -3.51 -12.05 0.00
CA LEU A 237 -3.47 -10.96 -0.98
C LEU A 237 -2.12 -10.85 -1.66
N VAL A 238 -1.02 -10.97 -0.91
CA VAL A 238 0.34 -10.91 -1.47
C VAL A 238 0.63 -12.11 -2.38
N ARG A 239 0.10 -13.30 -2.06
CA ARG A 239 0.20 -14.46 -2.95
C ARG A 239 -0.53 -14.25 -4.27
N ARG A 240 -1.69 -13.58 -4.24
CA ARG A 240 -2.49 -13.29 -5.45
C ARG A 240 -1.98 -12.09 -6.24
N HIS A 241 -1.48 -11.08 -5.54
CA HIS A 241 -0.98 -9.82 -6.06
C HIS A 241 0.45 -9.58 -5.57
N PRO A 242 1.47 -10.05 -6.31
CA PRO A 242 2.88 -9.92 -5.91
C PRO A 242 3.37 -8.47 -5.77
N ASN A 243 2.63 -7.50 -6.32
CA ASN A 243 2.90 -6.07 -6.17
C ASN A 243 2.36 -5.48 -4.84
N CYS A 244 1.75 -6.29 -3.98
CA CYS A 244 1.32 -5.89 -2.64
C CYS A 244 2.48 -5.96 -1.63
N ILE A 245 2.59 -4.91 -0.82
CA ILE A 245 3.59 -4.77 0.24
C ILE A 245 2.85 -4.66 1.58
N PRO A 246 2.87 -5.71 2.42
CA PRO A 246 2.10 -5.74 3.66
C PRO A 246 2.86 -5.12 4.84
N PHE A 247 2.15 -4.35 5.65
CA PHE A 247 2.62 -3.83 6.94
C PHE A 247 1.59 -4.08 8.03
N VAL A 248 2.05 -4.62 9.16
CA VAL A 248 1.24 -4.79 10.38
C VAL A 248 1.58 -3.66 11.34
N ILE A 249 0.58 -2.84 11.67
CA ILE A 249 0.73 -1.72 12.60
C ILE A 249 0.11 -2.11 13.95
N TYR A 250 0.93 -2.16 14.98
CA TYR A 250 0.50 -2.50 16.33
C TYR A 250 1.12 -1.57 17.38
N ILE A 251 0.43 -1.47 18.52
CA ILE A 251 0.96 -0.84 19.73
C ILE A 251 1.21 -1.96 20.74
N SER A 252 2.47 -2.13 21.15
CA SER A 252 2.86 -3.20 22.09
C SER A 252 2.30 -2.99 23.50
N ASN A 253 2.16 -1.74 23.94
CA ASN A 253 1.66 -1.41 25.26
C ASN A 253 0.12 -1.30 25.27
N GLU A 254 -0.53 -2.23 25.95
CA GLU A 254 -1.98 -2.30 26.04
C GLU A 254 -2.60 -1.06 26.70
N THR A 255 -2.01 -0.55 27.77
CA THR A 255 -2.50 0.66 28.47
C THR A 255 -2.51 1.86 27.53
N LYS A 256 -1.40 2.09 26.81
CA LYS A 256 -1.29 3.16 25.82
C LYS A 256 -2.25 2.95 24.65
N HIS A 257 -2.47 1.72 24.22
CA HIS A 257 -3.45 1.41 23.17
C HIS A 257 -4.88 1.73 23.65
N ARG A 258 -5.22 1.36 24.88
CA ARG A 258 -6.52 1.62 25.49
C ARG A 258 -6.80 3.11 25.71
N GLU A 259 -5.78 3.88 26.08
CA GLU A 259 -5.87 5.35 26.20
C GLU A 259 -6.30 6.02 24.90
N ARG A 260 -5.94 5.46 23.73
CA ARG A 260 -6.38 6.01 22.43
C ARG A 260 -7.87 5.88 22.15
N TYR A 261 -8.58 5.06 22.92
CA TYR A 261 -10.04 4.96 22.90
C TYR A 261 -10.70 5.80 24.00
N ARG A 262 -9.91 6.32 24.95
CA ARG A 262 -10.39 7.22 26.00
C ARG A 262 -10.24 8.67 25.53
N LEU A 263 -11.10 9.10 24.60
CA LEU A 263 -11.43 10.53 24.48
C LEU A 263 -12.72 10.79 25.25
N PRO A 264 -12.81 11.91 26.00
CA PRO A 264 -13.94 12.18 26.88
C PRO A 264 -15.17 12.57 26.06
N CYS A 265 -16.08 11.63 25.85
CA CYS A 265 -17.50 12.00 25.76
C CYS A 265 -17.97 12.42 27.15
N ALA A 266 -17.53 13.58 27.63
CA ALA A 266 -18.16 14.23 28.77
C ALA A 266 -19.31 15.09 28.22
N PRO A 267 -20.56 14.86 28.64
CA PRO A 267 -21.63 15.80 28.33
C PRO A 267 -21.27 17.13 29.00
N SER A 268 -21.32 18.21 28.25
CA SER A 268 -21.35 19.56 28.81
C SER A 268 -22.62 19.67 29.66
N THR A 269 -22.46 19.56 30.98
CA THR A 269 -23.46 19.96 31.97
C THR A 269 -23.64 21.47 31.96
#